data_AF-A0A7Y2MT77-F1
#
_entry.id   AF-A0A7Y2MT77-F1
#
_cell.length_a   1.000
_cell.length_b   1.000
_cell.length_c   1.000
_cell.angle_alpha   90.00
_cell.angle_beta   90.00
_cell.angle_gamma   90.00
#
_symmetry.space_group_name_H-M   'P 1'
#
loop_
_entity.id
_entity.type
_entity.pdbx_description
1 polymer ?
#
loop_
_entity_poly.entity_id
_entity_poly.type
_entity_poly.pdbx_seq_one_letter_code
_entity_poly.pdbx_strand_id
1 'polypeptide(L)' 'MSQRQEETASFLIRFRQMIYENESGESNVQWRGQIRHVQGGEEQRFSEFSEVVEFVQDKL' A
#
# COMPACT_ATOMS: atom_id res chain seq x y z
N MET A 1 30.36 18.73 11.00
CA MET A 1 29.95 17.41 10.49
C MET A 1 28.46 17.27 10.75
N SER A 2 27.63 17.57 9.75
CA SER A 2 26.18 17.42 9.85
C SER A 2 25.91 15.94 10.07
N GLN A 3 25.36 15.58 11.23
CA GLN A 3 24.73 14.29 11.41
C GLN A 3 23.61 14.25 10.37
N ARG A 4 23.77 13.46 9.30
CA ARG A 4 22.62 13.03 8.50
C ARG A 4 21.78 12.22 9.46
N GLN A 5 20.80 12.87 10.07
CA GLN A 5 19.69 12.21 10.74
C GLN A 5 19.15 11.27 9.67
N GLU A 6 19.27 9.95 9.87
CA GLU A 6 18.71 8.98 8.94
C GLU A 6 17.23 9.35 8.76
N GLU A 7 16.88 9.89 7.59
CA GLU A 7 15.51 10.24 7.25
C GLU A 7 14.72 8.93 7.22
N THR A 8 14.19 8.55 8.37
CA THR A 8 13.35 7.37 8.51
C THR A 8 12.08 7.67 7.75
N ALA A 9 11.85 7.02 6.62
CA ALA A 9 10.56 7.03 5.92
C ALA A 9 9.59 6.09 6.63
N SER A 10 8.34 6.54 6.81
CA SER A 10 7.31 5.78 7.54
C SER A 10 6.12 5.61 6.63
N PHE A 11 5.58 4.39 6.57
CA PHE A 11 4.47 4.03 5.71
C PHE A 11 3.36 3.37 6.51
N LEU A 12 2.12 3.76 6.26
CA LEU A 12 0.93 3.06 6.77
C LEU A 12 0.32 2.23 5.65
N ILE A 13 0.24 0.92 5.87
CA ILE A 13 -0.37 -0.02 4.92
C ILE A 13 -1.66 -0.55 5.52
N ARG A 14 -2.75 -0.47 4.75
CA ARG A 14 -4.05 -1.07 5.07
C ARG A 14 -4.42 -2.05 3.99
N PHE A 15 -4.70 -3.29 4.36
CA PHE A 15 -5.28 -4.30 3.49
C PHE A 15 -6.70 -4.65 3.95
N ARG A 16 -7.60 -4.83 2.99
CA ARG A 16 -8.92 -5.40 3.25
C ARG A 16 -9.24 -6.48 2.23
N GLN A 17 -9.79 -7.58 2.72
CA GLN A 17 -10.38 -8.62 1.90
C GLN A 17 -11.82 -8.20 1.56
N MET A 18 -12.17 -8.26 0.28
CA MET A 18 -13.53 -8.10 -0.20
C MET A 18 -13.96 -9.43 -0.81
N ILE A 19 -14.95 -10.07 -0.19
CA ILE A 19 -15.58 -11.27 -0.72
C ILE A 19 -16.79 -10.82 -1.52
N TYR A 20 -16.91 -11.27 -2.76
CA TYR A 20 -18.05 -10.97 -3.62
C TYR A 20 -18.44 -12.23 -4.39
N GLU A 21 -19.71 -12.35 -4.71
CA GLU A 21 -20.23 -13.45 -5.51
C GLU A 21 -20.22 -13.04 -6.98
N ASN A 22 -19.65 -13.88 -7.86
CA ASN A 22 -19.75 -13.66 -9.29
C ASN A 22 -21.13 -14.08 -9.83
N GLU A 23 -21.42 -13.78 -11.09
CA GLU A 23 -22.70 -14.12 -11.72
C GLU A 23 -22.96 -15.65 -11.79
N SER A 24 -21.93 -16.47 -11.57
CA SER A 24 -21.99 -17.93 -11.54
C SER A 24 -22.24 -18.51 -10.14
N GLY A 25 -22.38 -17.66 -9.10
CA GLY A 25 -22.58 -18.10 -7.72
C GLY A 25 -21.28 -18.51 -7.00
N GLU A 26 -20.12 -18.24 -7.57
CA GLU A 26 -18.83 -18.53 -6.96
C GLU A 26 -18.36 -17.35 -6.11
N SER A 27 -17.97 -17.65 -4.87
CA SER A 27 -17.34 -16.67 -3.98
C SER A 27 -15.92 -16.35 -4.45
N ASN A 28 -15.71 -15.10 -4.85
CA ASN A 28 -14.41 -14.57 -5.24
C ASN A 28 -13.84 -13.65 -4.16
N VAL A 29 -12.53 -13.61 -4.07
CA VAL A 29 -11.78 -12.76 -3.14
C VAL A 29 -11.04 -11.70 -3.92
N GLN A 30 -11.33 -10.42 -3.65
CA GLN A 30 -10.53 -9.30 -4.12
C GLN A 30 -9.80 -8.66 -2.94
N TRP A 31 -8.49 -8.51 -3.08
CA TRP A 31 -7.68 -7.76 -2.13
C TRP A 31 -7.66 -6.29 -2.53
N ARG A 32 -7.96 -5.41 -1.56
CA ARG A 32 -7.86 -3.96 -1.73
C ARG A 32 -6.94 -3.39 -0.67
N GLY A 33 -5.78 -2.95 -1.13
CA GLY A 33 -4.75 -2.30 -0.34
C GLY A 33 -4.79 -0.78 -0.48
N GLN A 34 -4.26 -0.10 0.53
CA GLN A 34 -3.90 1.32 0.49
C GLN A 34 -2.59 1.51 1.25
N ILE A 35 -1.62 2.19 0.64
CA ILE A 35 -0.39 2.63 1.28
C ILE A 35 -0.40 4.15 1.38
N ARG A 36 0.12 4.69 2.48
CA ARG A 36 0.32 6.13 2.69
C ARG A 36 1.71 6.42 3.21
N HIS A 37 2.42 7.34 2.58
CA HIS A 37 3.65 7.93 3.09
C HIS A 37 3.29 8.90 4.22
N VAL A 38 3.78 8.67 5.43
CA VAL A 38 3.34 9.41 6.63
C VAL A 38 3.84 10.86 6.59
N GLN A 39 5.06 11.08 6.10
CA GLN A 39 5.73 12.37 6.09
C GLN A 39 5.19 13.29 4.99
N GLY A 40 5.02 12.77 3.76
CA GLY A 40 4.53 13.57 2.62
C GLY A 40 3.00 13.51 2.43
N GLY A 41 2.35 12.56 3.09
CA GLY A 41 0.89 12.41 3.07
C GLY A 41 0.34 11.76 1.81
N GLU A 42 1.18 11.43 0.81
CA GLU A 42 0.75 10.79 -0.42
C GLU A 42 0.23 9.38 -0.16
N GLU A 43 -0.78 8.98 -0.93
CA GLU A 43 -1.38 7.66 -0.81
C GLU A 43 -1.63 7.03 -2.18
N GLN A 44 -1.57 5.69 -2.20
CA GLN A 44 -1.85 4.88 -3.38
C GLN A 44 -2.73 3.70 -2.96
N ARG A 45 -3.75 3.40 -3.78
CA ARG A 45 -4.49 2.14 -3.69
C ARG A 45 -3.80 1.08 -4.53
N PHE A 46 -3.81 -0.15 -4.06
CA PHE A 46 -3.15 -1.24 -4.75
C PHE A 46 -3.95 -2.55 -4.64
N SER A 47 -3.77 -3.43 -5.61
CA SER A 47 -4.32 -4.79 -5.63
C SER A 47 -3.24 -5.85 -5.43
N GLU A 48 -2.00 -5.53 -5.81
CA GLU A 48 -0.85 -6.40 -5.72
C GLU A 48 0.24 -5.81 -4.82
N PHE A 49 1.01 -6.68 -4.15
CA PHE A 49 2.09 -6.23 -3.27
C PHE A 49 3.27 -5.60 -4.02
N SER A 50 3.46 -5.94 -5.30
CA SER A 50 4.44 -5.31 -6.20
C SER A 50 4.27 -3.79 -6.26
N GLU A 51 3.03 -3.32 -6.41
CA GLU A 51 2.68 -1.90 -6.44
C GLU A 51 3.12 -1.17 -5.16
N VAL A 52 3.10 -1.85 -4.00
CA VAL A 52 3.56 -1.31 -2.71
C VAL A 52 5.07 -1.09 -2.71
N VAL A 53 5.82 -2.04 -3.25
CA VAL A 53 7.28 -1.97 -3.30
C VAL A 53 7.72 -0.81 -4.19
N GLU A 54 7.06 -0.64 -5.34
CA GLU A 54 7.29 0.49 -6.24
C GLU A 54 7.02 1.84 -5.55
N PHE A 55 5.92 1.94 -4.80
CA PHE A 55 5.60 3.15 -4.03
C PHE A 55 6.64 3.46 -2.95
N VAL A 56 7.11 2.45 -2.21
CA VAL A 56 8.13 2.66 -1.18
C VAL A 56 9.44 3.12 -1.82
N GLN A 57 9.84 2.53 -2.94
CA GLN A 57 11.07 2.94 -3.65
C GLN A 57 11.01 4.37 -4.20
N ASP A 58 9.84 4.82 -4.67
CA ASP A 58 9.62 6.21 -5.13
C ASP A 58 9.70 7.23 -3.98
N LYS A 59 9.39 6.81 -2.74
CA LYS A 59 9.25 7.69 -1.57
C LYS A 59 10.39 7.62 -0.56
N LEU A 60 11.42 6.83 -0.85
CA LEU A 60 12.70 6.80 -0.14
C LEU A 60 13.66 7.83 -0.73
#